data_AF-A0A8J8Q472-F1
#
_entry.id   AF-A0A8J8Q472-F1
#
_cell.length_a   1.000
_cell.length_b   1.000
_cell.length_c   1.000
_cell.angle_alpha   90.00
_cell.angle_beta   90.00
_cell.angle_gamma   90.00
#
_symmetry.space_group_name_H-M   'P 1'
#
loop_
_entity.id
_entity.type
_entity.pdbx_description
1 polymer ?
#
loop_
_entity_poly.entity_id
_entity_poly.type
_entity_poly.pdbx_seq_one_letter_code
_entity_poly.pdbx_strand_id
1 'polypeptide(L)' 'MHGWSIVTAVGFWLGTILPVFYLPVFIAGIDSVETLTLLLALLIVHALALVVGHEYDGSRTQ' A
#
# COMPACT_ATOMS: atom_id res chain seq x y z
N MET A 1 -11.52 16.00 -18.58
CA MET A 1 -11.23 15.60 -17.18
C MET A 1 -10.84 14.13 -17.26
N HIS A 2 -9.54 13.82 -17.28
CA HIS A 2 -9.10 12.42 -17.33
C HIS A 2 -9.45 11.82 -15.97
N GLY A 3 -10.60 11.13 -15.91
CA GLY A 3 -11.04 10.45 -14.70
C GLY A 3 -9.99 9.40 -14.33
N TRP A 4 -9.66 9.34 -13.06
CA TRP A 4 -8.73 8.35 -12.54
C TRP A 4 -9.12 6.95 -13.00
N SER A 5 -8.15 6.15 -13.42
CA SER A 5 -8.37 4.72 -13.59
C SER A 5 -8.78 4.13 -12.24
N ILE A 6 -9.71 3.17 -12.26
CA ILE A 6 -10.13 2.42 -11.06
C ILE A 6 -8.91 1.84 -10.34
N VAL A 7 -7.89 1.40 -11.10
CA VAL A 7 -6.65 0.86 -10.56
C VAL A 7 -5.88 1.90 -9.75
N THR A 8 -5.70 3.11 -10.30
CA THR A 8 -5.03 4.22 -9.62
C THR A 8 -5.78 4.62 -8.36
N ALA A 9 -7.12 4.70 -8.45
CA ALA A 9 -7.98 5.04 -7.32
C ALA A 9 -7.90 4.00 -6.19
N VAL A 10 -7.98 2.71 -6.51
CA VAL A 10 -7.86 1.62 -5.54
C VAL A 10 -6.47 1.61 -4.90
N GLY A 11 -5.40 1.74 -5.72
CA GLY A 11 -4.03 1.79 -5.23
C GLY A 11 -3.79 2.96 -4.26
N PHE A 12 -4.31 4.14 -4.59
CA PHE A 12 -4.23 5.30 -3.71
C PHE A 12 -4.94 5.09 -2.36
N TRP A 13 -6.18 4.58 -2.38
CA TRP A 13 -6.93 4.35 -1.14
C TRP A 13 -6.30 3.25 -0.28
N LEU A 14 -5.81 2.17 -0.90
CA LEU A 14 -5.06 1.14 -0.20
C LEU A 14 -3.78 1.72 0.40
N GLY A 15 -2.98 2.45 -0.37
CA GLY A 15 -1.78 3.13 0.15
C GLY A 15 -2.09 4.10 1.29
N THR A 16 -3.25 4.75 1.29
CA THR A 16 -3.63 5.70 2.35
C THR A 16 -4.10 5.00 3.63
N ILE A 17 -4.93 3.96 3.52
CA ILE A 17 -5.59 3.33 4.67
C ILE A 17 -4.73 2.24 5.30
N LEU A 18 -3.95 1.51 4.50
CA LEU A 18 -3.24 0.32 4.95
C LEU A 18 -2.26 0.54 6.14
N PRO A 19 -1.60 1.71 6.34
CA PRO A 19 -0.79 1.97 7.54
C PRO A 19 -1.57 1.89 8.85
N VAL A 20 -2.87 2.21 8.83
CA VAL A 20 -3.73 2.14 10.01
C VAL A 20 -3.85 0.70 10.50
N PHE A 21 -3.84 -0.27 9.59
CA PHE A 21 -3.88 -1.70 9.92
C PHE A 21 -2.58 -2.21 10.55
N TYR A 22 -1.50 -1.45 10.54
CA TYR A 22 -0.27 -1.84 11.24
C TYR A 22 -0.41 -1.66 12.75
N LEU A 23 -1.22 -0.69 13.20
CA LEU A 23 -1.38 -0.38 14.62
C LEU A 23 -1.92 -1.56 15.42
N PRO A 24 -2.99 -2.27 15.00
CA PRO A 24 -3.43 -3.49 15.69
C PRO A 24 -2.34 -4.56 15.78
N VAL A 25 -1.52 -4.72 14.73
CA VAL A 25 -0.42 -5.70 14.72
C VAL A 25 0.65 -5.34 15.76
N PHE A 26 1.02 -4.05 15.83
CA PHE A 26 1.96 -3.58 16.85
C PHE A 26 1.40 -3.64 18.27
N ILE A 27 0.10 -3.34 18.45
CA ILE A 27 -0.57 -3.44 19.75
C ILE A 27 -0.67 -4.90 20.20
N ALA A 28 -0.99 -5.82 19.29
CA ALA A 28 -1.04 -7.26 19.56
C ALA A 28 0.36 -7.84 19.86
N GLY A 29 1.40 -7.25 19.27
CA GLY A 29 2.78 -7.69 19.43
C GLY A 29 3.26 -8.60 18.30
N ILE A 30 4.58 -8.62 18.10
CA ILE A 30 5.25 -9.47 17.10
C ILE A 30 6.11 -10.48 17.86
N ASP A 31 5.46 -11.55 18.31
CA ASP A 31 6.04 -12.60 19.15
C ASP A 31 6.25 -13.94 18.42
N SER A 32 5.79 -14.03 17.18
CA SER A 32 5.78 -15.26 16.40
C SER A 32 6.07 -15.02 14.92
N VAL A 33 6.41 -16.12 14.22
CA VAL A 33 6.63 -16.08 12.77
C VAL A 33 5.35 -15.72 12.02
N GLU A 34 4.18 -16.10 12.54
CA GLU A 34 2.89 -15.77 11.94
C GLU A 34 2.63 -14.25 11.97
N THR A 35 2.78 -13.60 13.13
CA THR A 35 2.58 -12.16 13.26
C THR A 35 3.61 -11.36 12.47
N LEU A 36 4.87 -11.84 12.41
CA LEU A 36 5.89 -11.28 11.54
C LEU A 36 5.52 -11.40 10.06
N THR A 37 5.06 -12.58 9.63
CA THR A 37 4.65 -12.84 8.23
C THR A 37 3.48 -11.94 7.84
N LEU A 38 2.51 -11.75 8.74
CA LEU A 38 1.38 -10.86 8.53
C LEU A 38 1.83 -9.40 8.35
N LEU A 39 2.75 -8.91 9.18
CA LEU A 39 3.31 -7.56 9.01
C LEU A 39 4.03 -7.42 7.66
N LEU A 40 4.86 -8.40 7.29
CA LEU A 40 5.58 -8.36 6.02
C LEU A 40 4.63 -8.41 4.82
N ALA A 41 3.58 -9.22 4.87
CA ALA A 41 2.55 -9.26 3.83
C ALA A 41 1.84 -7.89 3.70
N LEU A 42 1.48 -7.27 4.83
CA LEU A 42 0.91 -5.93 4.86
C LEU A 42 1.84 -4.87 4.26
N LEU A 43 3.14 -4.94 4.53
CA LEU A 43 4.14 -4.04 3.94
C LEU A 43 4.30 -4.25 2.44
N ILE A 44 4.34 -5.50 1.97
CA ILE A 44 4.43 -5.82 0.54
C ILE A 44 3.20 -5.30 -0.21
N VAL A 45 2.00 -5.58 0.30
CA VAL A 45 0.75 -5.09 -0.30
C VAL A 45 0.72 -3.56 -0.33
N HIS A 46 1.21 -2.91 0.72
CA HIS A 46 1.30 -1.45 0.77
C HIS A 46 2.25 -0.90 -0.28
N ALA A 47 3.45 -1.45 -0.39
CA ALA A 47 4.41 -1.03 -1.40
C ALA A 47 3.84 -1.21 -2.82
N LEU A 48 3.16 -2.32 -3.09
CA LEU A 48 2.47 -2.55 -4.36
C LEU A 48 1.36 -1.52 -4.60
N ALA A 49 0.57 -1.19 -3.59
CA ALA A 49 -0.48 -0.17 -3.68
C ALA A 49 0.10 1.21 -3.99
N LEU A 50 1.24 1.58 -3.40
CA LEU A 50 1.93 2.82 -3.71
C LEU A 50 2.47 2.83 -5.14
N VAL A 51 3.11 1.75 -5.60
CA VAL A 51 3.70 1.67 -6.95
C VAL A 51 2.61 1.66 -8.03
N VAL A 52 1.55 0.88 -7.85
CA VAL A 52 0.46 0.75 -8.83
C VAL A 52 -0.49 1.95 -8.79
N GLY A 53 -0.72 2.50 -7.60
CA GLY A 53 -1.52 3.70 -7.39
C GLY A 53 -0.81 4.99 -7.81
N HIS A 54 0.49 4.94 -8.10
CA HIS A 54 1.19 6.07 -8.68
C HIS A 54 1.05 6.04 -10.20
N GLU A 55 0.37 7.04 -10.74
CA GLU A 55 0.54 7.38 -12.13
C GLU A 55 1.93 8.00 -12.30
N TYR A 56 2.88 7.18 -12.78
CA TYR A 56 4.11 7.71 -13.33
C TYR A 56 3.75 8.42 -14.64
N ASP A 57 3.53 9.74 -14.57
CA ASP A 57 3.62 10.58 -15.76
C ASP A 57 5.04 10.42 -16.27
N GLY A 58 5.20 9.52 -17.25
CA GLY A 58 6.48 9.23 -17.85
C GLY A 58 7.12 10.55 -18.20
N SER A 59 8.36 10.75 -17.73
CA SER A 59 9.24 11.82 -18.16
C SER A 59 9.15 11.98 -19.67
N ARG A 60 8.28 12.87 -20.12
CA ARG A 60 8.41 13.51 -21.41
C ARG A 60 9.63 14.39 -21.22
N THR A 61 10.79 13.83 -21.57
CA THR A 61 11.90 14.63 -22.09
C THR A 61 11.29 15.54 -23.14
N GLN A 62 11.07 16.79 -22.74
CA GLN A 62 10.85 17.90 -23.66
C GLN A 62 12.22 18.39 -24.12
#